data_AF-A0A257GUB2-F1
#
_entry.id   AF-A0A257GUB2-F1
#
_cell.length_a   1.000
_cell.length_b   1.000
_cell.length_c   1.000
_cell.angle_alpha   90.00
_cell.angle_beta   90.00
_cell.angle_gamma   90.00
#
_symmetry.space_group_name_H-M   'P 1'
#
loop_
_entity.id
_entity.type
_entity.pdbx_description
1 polymer ?
#
loop_
_entity_poly.entity_id
_entity_poly.type
_entity_poly.pdbx_seq_one_letter_code
_entity_poly.pdbx_strand_id
1 'polypeptide(L)'
;MTTLPENDGSLDSISIARQPIVDAHKSIVAYELFNRSRSAHEHSTASDLSVALNAVAQSGAPLWNSQHDLFLNTVPQGLRGDHWDFLPTKNTVVKVRHLPG
;
A
#
# COMPACT_ATOMS: atom_id res chain seq x y z
N MET A 1 4.40 -21.32 -37.60
CA MET A 1 5.16 -20.90 -36.40
C MET A 1 4.29 -19.87 -35.69
N THR A 2 3.34 -20.31 -34.88
CA THR A 2 2.37 -19.43 -34.20
C THR A 2 2.96 -19.05 -32.86
N THR A 3 3.32 -17.78 -32.67
CA THR A 3 3.75 -17.25 -31.37
C THR A 3 2.58 -17.31 -30.41
N LEU A 4 2.74 -18.05 -29.31
CA LEU A 4 1.79 -18.04 -28.19
C LEU A 4 1.70 -16.61 -27.64
N PRO A 5 0.53 -16.17 -27.14
CA PRO A 5 0.42 -14.87 -26.49
C PRO A 5 1.43 -14.84 -25.33
N GLU A 6 2.29 -13.83 -25.34
CA GLU A 6 3.21 -13.58 -24.23
C GLU A 6 2.34 -13.39 -22.98
N ASN A 7 2.48 -14.33 -22.05
CA ASN A 7 1.86 -14.23 -20.75
C ASN A 7 2.53 -13.06 -20.05
N ASP A 8 1.97 -11.86 -20.20
CA ASP A 8 2.35 -10.64 -19.48
C ASP A 8 1.90 -10.71 -18.00
N GLY A 9 2.05 -11.91 -17.41
CA GLY A 9 1.78 -12.26 -16.02
C GLY A 9 2.89 -11.74 -15.09
N SER A 10 3.57 -10.67 -15.47
CA SER A 10 4.30 -9.83 -14.54
C SER A 10 3.24 -8.98 -13.83
N LEU A 11 2.65 -9.50 -12.75
CA LEU A 11 2.34 -8.60 -11.65
C LEU A 11 3.69 -7.98 -11.31
N ASP A 12 3.98 -6.78 -11.86
CA ASP A 12 5.19 -6.03 -11.59
C ASP A 12 5.49 -6.22 -10.12
N SER A 13 6.60 -6.88 -9.79
CA SER A 13 6.90 -7.20 -8.40
C SER A 13 7.00 -5.89 -7.64
N ILE A 14 5.92 -5.52 -6.95
CA ILE A 14 5.83 -4.26 -6.25
C ILE A 14 6.77 -4.38 -5.06
N SER A 15 7.83 -3.57 -5.07
CA SER A 15 8.73 -3.44 -3.95
C SER A 15 8.09 -2.52 -2.93
N ILE A 16 7.58 -3.09 -1.84
CA ILE A 16 6.96 -2.33 -0.75
C ILE A 16 8.02 -1.97 0.28
N ALA A 17 8.30 -0.68 0.44
CA ALA A 17 9.09 -0.15 1.53
C ALA A 17 8.21 0.19 2.74
N ARG A 18 8.78 0.05 3.94
CA ARG A 18 8.14 0.35 5.23
C ARG A 18 8.91 1.48 5.90
N GLN A 19 8.27 2.63 6.08
CA GLN A 19 8.85 3.72 6.84
C GLN A 19 8.34 3.65 8.29
N PRO A 20 9.21 3.47 9.30
CA PRO A 20 8.78 3.45 10.68
C PRO A 20 8.28 4.84 11.11
N ILE A 21 7.14 4.85 11.79
CA ILE A 21 6.64 5.99 12.55
C ILE A 21 6.97 5.71 14.01
N VAL A 22 7.64 6.66 14.67
CA VAL A 22 8.16 6.50 16.03
C VAL A 22 7.54 7.50 17.00
N ASP A 23 7.45 7.10 18.27
CA ASP A 23 7.06 8.00 19.36
C ASP A 23 8.24 8.90 19.82
N ALA A 24 8.00 9.70 20.86
CA ALA A 24 9.01 10.58 21.45
C ALA A 24 10.22 9.82 22.05
N HIS A 25 10.07 8.53 22.36
CA HIS A 25 11.11 7.65 22.87
C HIS A 25 11.84 6.87 21.77
N LYS A 26 11.52 7.11 20.49
CA LYS A 26 12.01 6.39 19.32
C LYS A 26 11.54 4.93 19.24
N SER A 27 10.47 4.58 19.96
CA SER A 27 9.81 3.28 19.80
C SER A 27 8.95 3.30 18.54
N ILE A 28 8.99 2.24 17.74
CA ILE A 28 8.15 2.12 16.55
C ILE A 28 6.70 1.90 17.00
N VAL A 29 5.81 2.75 16.51
CA VAL A 29 4.37 2.67 16.81
C VAL A 29 3.54 2.26 15.59
N ALA A 30 4.00 2.59 14.38
CA ALA A 30 3.31 2.30 13.13
C ALA A 30 4.30 2.23 11.95
N TYR A 31 3.82 1.81 10.78
CA TYR A 31 4.56 1.85 9.53
C TYR A 31 3.76 2.52 8.42
N GLU A 32 4.38 3.40 7.64
CA GLU A 32 3.84 3.90 6.38
C GLU A 32 4.39 3.09 5.20
N LEU A 33 3.49 2.64 4.33
CA LEU A 33 3.86 1.82 3.17
C LEU A 33 4.08 2.67 1.92
N PHE A 34 5.15 2.36 1.19
CA PHE A 34 5.52 3.05 -0.05
C PHE A 34 5.82 2.07 -1.17
N ASN A 35 5.36 2.39 -2.38
CA ASN A 35 5.76 1.69 -3.60
C ASN A 35 7.12 2.20 -4.07
N ARG A 36 8.16 1.35 -4.03
CA ARG A 36 9.50 1.66 -4.57
C ARG A 36 9.69 1.28 -6.04
N SER A 37 8.74 0.55 -6.63
CA SER A 37 8.79 0.21 -8.05
C SER A 37 8.35 1.37 -8.95
N ARG A 38 8.00 2.54 -8.38
CA ARG A 38 7.55 3.75 -9.11
C ARG A 38 8.14 5.03 -8.51
N SER A 39 8.08 6.12 -9.28
CA SER A 39 8.49 7.44 -8.81
C SER A 39 7.54 7.94 -7.71
N ALA A 40 8.07 8.62 -6.69
CA ALA A 40 7.31 9.04 -5.50
C ALA A 40 6.18 10.06 -5.77
N HIS A 41 6.07 10.58 -6.99
CA HIS A 41 5.09 11.61 -7.35
C HIS A 41 3.90 11.07 -8.17
N GLU A 42 3.97 9.81 -8.61
CA GLU A 42 2.93 9.19 -9.44
C GLU A 42 1.98 8.35 -8.58
N HIS A 43 1.06 9.02 -7.88
CA HIS A 43 -0.02 8.36 -7.14
C HIS A 43 -1.33 8.39 -7.92
N SER A 44 -2.02 7.27 -7.90
CA SER A 44 -3.35 7.06 -8.47
C SER A 44 -4.09 6.05 -7.59
N THR A 45 -5.42 6.04 -7.64
CA THR A 45 -6.21 5.02 -6.93
C THR A 45 -5.75 3.60 -7.28
N ALA A 46 -5.43 3.36 -8.55
CA ALA A 46 -4.95 2.05 -9.00
C ALA A 46 -3.59 1.67 -8.39
N SER A 47 -2.63 2.60 -8.34
CA SER A 47 -1.31 2.33 -7.76
C SER A 47 -1.38 2.14 -6.24
N ASP A 48 -2.21 2.94 -5.57
CA ASP A 48 -2.38 2.89 -4.12
C ASP A 48 -3.09 1.59 -3.71
N LEU A 49 -4.14 1.19 -4.45
CA LEU A 49 -4.80 -0.10 -4.30
C LEU A 49 -3.85 -1.27 -4.58
N SER A 50 -2.95 -1.12 -5.57
CA SER A 50 -1.95 -2.16 -5.86
C SER A 50 -1.01 -2.38 -4.66
N VAL A 51 -0.59 -1.32 -3.97
CA VAL A 51 0.22 -1.46 -2.74
C VAL A 51 -0.57 -2.17 -1.65
N ALA A 52 -1.82 -1.78 -1.45
CA ALA A 52 -2.69 -2.36 -0.43
C ALA A 52 -2.98 -3.84 -0.68
N LEU A 53 -3.34 -4.21 -1.92
CA LEU A 53 -3.53 -5.60 -2.32
C LEU A 53 -2.26 -6.42 -2.19
N ASN A 54 -1.10 -5.88 -2.59
CA ASN A 54 0.17 -6.59 -2.43
C ASN A 54 0.56 -6.73 -0.96
N ALA A 55 0.31 -5.73 -0.12
CA ALA A 55 0.56 -5.81 1.32
C ALA A 55 -0.34 -6.85 2.00
N VAL A 56 -1.62 -6.94 1.59
CA VAL A 56 -2.56 -7.99 2.05
C VAL A 56 -2.21 -9.36 1.47
N ALA A 57 -1.85 -9.48 0.19
CA ALA A 57 -1.42 -10.76 -0.38
C ALA A 57 -0.11 -11.28 0.26
N GLN A 58 0.77 -10.35 0.64
CA GLN A 58 1.95 -10.63 1.46
C GLN A 58 1.61 -10.84 2.95
N SER A 59 0.34 -10.79 3.39
CA SER A 59 -0.04 -10.98 4.80
C SER A 59 0.07 -12.43 5.30
N GLY A 60 0.51 -13.37 4.46
CA GLY A 60 1.13 -14.61 4.91
C GLY A 60 2.52 -14.40 5.55
N ALA A 61 3.10 -13.20 5.38
CA ALA A 61 4.30 -12.70 6.03
C ALA A 61 3.93 -11.65 7.10
N PRO A 62 4.83 -11.33 8.06
CA PRO A 62 4.63 -10.57 9.32
C PRO A 62 3.89 -9.21 9.31
N LEU A 63 3.36 -8.76 8.17
CA LEU A 63 2.72 -7.46 7.95
C LEU A 63 1.44 -7.26 8.76
N TRP A 64 0.54 -8.24 8.75
CA TRP A 64 -0.78 -8.10 9.39
C TRP A 64 -0.85 -8.60 10.83
N ASN A 65 0.14 -9.40 11.17
CA ASN A 65 0.41 -9.98 12.48
C ASN A 65 1.33 -9.08 13.32
N SER A 66 1.76 -7.92 12.78
CA SER A 66 2.36 -6.87 13.59
C SER A 66 1.28 -6.21 14.44
N GLN A 67 1.60 -5.87 15.70
CA GLN A 67 0.70 -5.08 16.56
C GLN A 67 0.63 -3.60 16.14
N HIS A 68 1.28 -3.22 15.04
CA HIS A 68 1.46 -1.85 14.61
C HIS A 68 0.47 -1.49 13.50
N ASP A 69 -0.01 -0.25 13.53
CA ASP A 69 -0.87 0.28 12.48
C ASP A 69 -0.10 0.42 11.16
N LEU A 70 -0.77 0.12 10.06
CA LEU A 70 -0.27 0.28 8.70
C LEU A 70 -0.94 1.48 8.03
N PHE A 71 -0.13 2.46 7.66
CA PHE A 71 -0.57 3.65 6.96
C PHE A 71 -0.42 3.43 5.45
N LEU A 72 -1.55 3.50 4.74
CA LEU A 72 -1.64 3.40 3.29
C LEU A 72 -1.93 4.78 2.70
N ASN A 73 -1.08 5.23 1.78
CA ASN A 73 -1.32 6.48 1.06
C ASN A 73 -2.45 6.32 0.04
N THR A 74 -3.27 7.36 -0.11
CA THR A 74 -4.26 7.45 -1.19
C THR A 74 -4.38 8.86 -1.75
N VAL A 75 -4.73 8.96 -3.03
CA VAL A 75 -5.25 10.19 -3.64
C VAL A 75 -6.68 10.50 -3.13
N PRO A 76 -7.10 11.78 -3.04
CA PRO A 76 -8.43 12.14 -2.51
C PRO A 76 -9.61 11.44 -3.19
N GLN A 77 -9.53 11.23 -4.51
CA GLN A 77 -10.56 10.51 -5.27
C GLN A 77 -10.63 9.03 -4.91
N GLY A 78 -9.54 8.46 -4.38
CA GLY A 78 -9.41 7.07 -3.98
C GLY A 78 -10.11 6.74 -2.65
N LEU A 79 -10.67 7.72 -1.93
CA LEU A 79 -11.50 7.44 -0.75
C LEU A 79 -12.94 7.05 -1.06
N ARG A 80 -13.41 7.23 -2.29
CA ARG A 80 -14.81 7.03 -2.65
C ARG A 80 -15.06 5.59 -3.09
N GLY A 81 -16.11 4.96 -2.56
CA GLY A 81 -16.55 3.62 -2.96
C GLY A 81 -15.99 2.50 -2.08
N ASP A 82 -16.37 1.27 -2.44
CA ASP A 82 -16.23 0.08 -1.58
C ASP A 82 -14.93 -0.72 -1.85
N HIS A 83 -14.02 -0.19 -2.67
CA HIS A 83 -12.81 -0.89 -3.06
C HIS A 83 -11.79 -1.06 -1.92
N TRP A 84 -12.06 -0.53 -0.72
CA TRP A 84 -11.26 -0.72 0.48
C TRP A 84 -11.76 -1.84 1.40
N ASP A 85 -12.90 -2.46 1.11
CA ASP A 85 -13.57 -3.43 2.00
C ASP A 85 -12.73 -4.69 2.28
N PHE A 86 -11.74 -4.97 1.44
CA PHE A 86 -10.80 -6.07 1.64
C PHE A 86 -9.74 -5.79 2.72
N LEU A 87 -9.62 -4.55 3.20
CA LEU A 87 -8.67 -4.16 4.23
C LEU A 87 -9.20 -4.50 5.62
N PRO A 88 -8.41 -5.19 6.46
CA PRO A 88 -8.77 -5.38 7.85
C PRO A 88 -8.77 -4.05 8.60
N THR A 89 -9.90 -3.72 9.21
CA THR A 89 -10.13 -2.40 9.83
C THR A 89 -9.34 -2.19 11.13
N LYS A 90 -8.83 -3.25 11.74
CA LYS A 90 -8.21 -3.20 13.08
C LYS A 90 -6.93 -2.36 13.13
N ASN A 91 -6.10 -2.45 12.10
CA ASN A 91 -4.73 -1.92 12.09
C ASN A 91 -4.41 -1.24 10.75
N THR A 92 -5.42 -0.71 10.06
CA THR A 92 -5.25 -0.01 8.80
C THR A 92 -5.68 1.44 8.91
N VAL A 93 -4.80 2.34 8.48
CA VAL A 93 -5.06 3.76 8.39
C VAL A 93 -4.90 4.20 6.94
N VAL A 94 -5.98 4.65 6.31
CA VAL A 94 -5.92 5.23 4.96
C VAL A 94 -5.63 6.72 5.06
N LYS A 95 -4.45 7.13 4.59
CA LYS A 95 -3.94 8.51 4.65
C LYS A 95 -4.16 9.20 3.31
N VAL A 96 -4.90 10.30 3.33
CA VAL A 96 -5.09 11.16 2.15
C VAL A 96 -4.02 12.23 2.13
N ARG A 97 -3.43 12.47 0.95
CA ARG A 97 -2.55 13.63 0.77
C ARG A 97 -3.33 14.92 1.02
N HIS A 98 -2.79 15.79 1.89
CA HIS A 98 -3.32 17.13 2.07
C HIS A 98 -3.15 17.93 0.77
N LEU A 99 -4.25 18.48 0.25
CA LEU A 99 -4.20 19.46 -0.84
C LEU A 99 -4.10 20.85 -0.19
N PRO A 100 -3.11 21.68 -0.55
CA PRO A 100 -3.11 23.08 -0.11
C PRO A 100 -4.39 23.77 -0.61
N GLY A 101 -5.01 24.54 0.28
CA GLY A 101 -6.20 25.35 -0.01
C GLY A 101 -5.89 26.64 -0.75
#